data_AF-A0A1Y1LFB1-F1
#
_entry.id   AF-A0A1Y1LFB1-F1
#
_cell.length_a   1.000
_cell.length_b   1.000
_cell.length_c   1.000
_cell.angle_alpha   90.00
_cell.angle_beta   90.00
_cell.angle_gamma   90.00
#
_symmetry.space_group_name_H-M   'P 1'
#
loop_
_entity.id
_entity.type
_entity.pdbx_description
1 polymer ?
#
loop_
_entity_poly.entity_id
_entity_poly.type
_entity_poly.pdbx_seq_one_letter_code
_entity_poly.pdbx_strand_id
1 'polypeptide(L)'
;KKNVPKTQFVDQFVKRVRETGMLVSKPTRIRTRPVRSTENIAAVVESVREQPSTLTRHRSQQLDISRTSLMRISRKDLAMKPYEVQLAHNMHYWSQENPQWMRTL
;
A
#
# COMPACT_ATOMS: atom_id res chain seq x y z
N LYS A 1 28.15 22.57 -30.99
CA LYS A 1 28.46 22.98 -29.60
C LYS A 1 28.93 21.75 -28.83
N LYS A 2 30.15 21.72 -28.28
CA LYS A 2 30.63 20.60 -27.45
C LYS A 2 29.89 20.65 -26.11
N ASN A 3 29.18 19.58 -25.75
CA ASN A 3 28.58 19.43 -24.42
C ASN A 3 29.69 19.09 -23.42
N VAL A 4 30.37 20.12 -22.92
CA VAL A 4 31.38 19.99 -21.87
C VAL A 4 30.65 20.02 -20.53
N PRO A 5 30.78 18.98 -19.68
CA PRO A 5 30.20 19.00 -18.35
C PRO A 5 30.83 20.11 -17.50
N LYS A 6 30.04 20.72 -16.61
CA LYS A 6 30.56 21.75 -15.70
C LYS A 6 31.62 21.15 -14.77
N THR A 7 32.67 21.89 -14.47
CA THR A 7 33.78 21.49 -13.59
C THR A 7 33.30 20.91 -12.26
N GLN A 8 32.30 21.53 -11.64
CA GLN A 8 31.70 21.05 -10.39
C GLN A 8 31.20 19.59 -10.45
N PHE A 9 30.64 19.16 -11.60
CA PHE A 9 30.20 17.78 -11.76
C PHE A 9 31.36 16.81 -11.91
N VAL A 10 32.44 17.23 -12.58
CA VAL A 10 33.67 16.45 -12.71
C VAL A 10 34.31 16.25 -11.34
N ASP A 11 34.41 17.30 -10.52
CA ASP A 11 35.00 17.23 -9.18
C ASP A 11 34.20 16.33 -8.23
N GLN A 12 32.86 16.47 -8.22
CA GLN A 12 31.99 15.59 -7.44
C GLN A 12 32.04 14.14 -7.91
N PHE A 13 32.20 13.92 -9.21
CA PHE A 13 32.37 12.59 -9.78
C PHE A 13 33.69 11.97 -9.32
N VAL A 14 34.81 12.67 -9.47
CA VAL A 14 36.13 12.20 -9.03
C VAL A 14 36.14 11.91 -7.52
N LYS A 15 35.55 12.80 -6.71
CA LYS A 15 35.40 12.59 -5.27
C LYS A 15 34.64 11.30 -4.96
N ARG A 16 33.51 11.06 -5.63
CA ARG A 16 32.70 9.83 -5.45
C ARG A 16 33.45 8.57 -5.85
N VAL A 17 34.18 8.61 -6.96
CA VAL A 17 34.98 7.47 -7.43
C VAL A 17 36.09 7.15 -6.43
N ARG A 18 36.76 8.16 -5.87
CA ARG A 18 37.79 7.95 -4.83
C ARG A 18 37.21 7.40 -3.52
N GLU A 19 36.04 7.87 -3.10
CA GLU A 19 35.41 7.45 -1.85
C GLU A 19 34.78 6.06 -1.91
N THR A 20 34.08 5.74 -3.00
CA THR A 20 33.22 4.54 -3.07
C THR A 20 33.64 3.57 -4.17
N GLY A 21 34.54 3.94 -5.08
CA GLY A 21 34.94 3.11 -6.23
C GLY A 21 33.87 2.97 -7.32
N MET A 22 32.72 3.64 -7.18
CA MET A 22 31.58 3.50 -8.08
C MET A 22 31.55 4.62 -9.12
N LEU A 23 31.40 4.24 -10.39
CA LEU A 23 31.17 5.16 -11.51
C LEU A 23 29.71 5.63 -11.57
N VAL A 24 28.79 4.90 -10.94
CA VAL A 24 27.35 5.20 -10.93
C VAL A 24 27.02 6.18 -9.79
N SER A 25 26.03 7.05 -9.99
CA SER A 25 25.54 7.92 -8.92
C SER A 25 25.02 7.11 -7.75
N LYS A 26 25.22 7.62 -6.52
CA LYS A 26 24.67 7.03 -5.31
C LYS A 26 23.14 6.90 -5.48
N PRO A 27 22.52 5.77 -5.06
CA PRO A 27 21.08 5.62 -5.14
C PRO A 27 20.39 6.79 -4.44
N THR A 28 19.42 7.42 -5.11
CA THR A 28 18.61 8.49 -4.51
C THR A 28 17.91 7.94 -3.26
N ARG A 29 17.89 8.74 -2.19
CA ARG A 29 17.26 8.39 -0.91
C ARG A 29 15.83 7.86 -1.17
N ILE A 30 15.60 6.59 -0.86
CA ILE A 30 14.29 5.98 -1.02
C ILE A 30 13.37 6.58 0.04
N ARG A 31 12.21 7.09 -0.37
CA ARG A 31 11.18 7.57 0.56
C ARG A 31 10.63 6.40 1.38
N THR A 32 10.81 6.43 2.69
CA THR A 32 10.17 5.50 3.63
C THR A 32 8.67 5.75 3.68
N ARG A 33 7.89 4.66 3.73
CA ARG A 33 6.41 4.71 3.77
C ARG A 33 5.95 4.24 5.16
N PRO A 34 5.81 5.15 6.14
CA PRO A 34 5.60 4.76 7.55
C PRO A 34 4.32 3.94 7.76
N VAL A 35 3.27 4.24 6.99
CA VAL A 35 1.97 3.56 7.16
C VAL A 35 1.97 2.11 6.65
N ARG A 36 2.91 1.73 5.77
CA ARG A 36 3.07 0.33 5.31
C ARG A 36 4.16 -0.37 6.13
N SER A 37 4.14 -0.17 7.44
CA SER A 37 4.93 -0.99 8.36
C SER A 37 4.44 -2.44 8.31
N THR A 38 5.33 -3.37 8.65
CA THR A 38 4.98 -4.79 8.76
C THR A 38 3.85 -5.03 9.76
N GLU A 39 3.83 -4.26 10.85
CA GLU A 39 2.78 -4.27 11.87
C GLU A 39 1.42 -3.88 11.29
N ASN A 40 1.31 -2.76 10.58
CA ASN A 40 0.06 -2.32 9.97
C ASN A 40 -0.42 -3.31 8.90
N ILE A 41 0.50 -3.92 8.15
CA ILE A 41 0.15 -4.96 7.18
C ILE A 41 -0.44 -6.17 7.91
N ALA A 42 0.19 -6.63 8.98
CA ALA A 42 -0.30 -7.76 9.78
C ALA A 42 -1.69 -7.46 10.39
N ALA A 43 -1.88 -6.28 10.97
CA ALA A 43 -3.16 -5.86 11.55
C ALA A 43 -4.29 -5.82 10.49
N VAL A 44 -3.98 -5.32 9.29
CA VAL A 44 -4.93 -5.31 8.17
C VAL A 44 -5.26 -6.74 7.73
N VAL A 45 -4.26 -7.62 7.61
CA VAL A 45 -4.45 -9.03 7.24
C VAL A 45 -5.34 -9.74 8.25
N GLU A 46 -5.08 -9.58 9.55
CA GLU A 46 -5.88 -10.22 10.60
C GLU A 46 -7.33 -9.75 10.56
N SER A 47 -7.54 -8.44 10.48
CA SER A 47 -8.87 -7.86 10.31
C SER A 47 -9.59 -8.36 9.03
N VAL A 48 -8.87 -8.69 7.95
CA VAL A 48 -9.49 -9.23 6.71
C VAL A 48 -9.95 -10.66 6.95
N ARG A 49 -9.15 -11.43 7.67
CA ARG A 49 -9.45 -12.83 8.00
C ARG A 49 -10.62 -12.96 8.96
N GLU A 50 -10.63 -12.18 10.04
CA GLU A 50 -11.70 -12.22 11.04
C GLU A 50 -13.04 -11.77 10.45
N GLN A 51 -13.04 -10.67 9.68
CA GLN A 51 -14.26 -10.04 9.21
C GLN A 51 -14.11 -9.58 7.75
N PRO A 52 -14.21 -10.50 6.78
CA PRO A 52 -14.01 -10.19 5.36
C PRO A 52 -15.11 -9.26 4.80
N SER A 53 -16.26 -9.17 5.47
CA SER A 53 -17.36 -8.30 5.14
C SER A 53 -17.25 -6.89 5.73
N THR A 54 -16.23 -6.56 6.52
CA THR A 54 -16.19 -5.22 7.14
C THR A 54 -15.85 -4.15 6.11
N LEU A 55 -16.72 -3.13 5.99
CA LEU A 55 -16.53 -2.01 5.09
C LEU A 55 -15.17 -1.33 5.32
N THR A 56 -14.49 -0.98 4.22
CA THR A 56 -13.16 -0.34 4.26
C THR A 56 -13.14 0.92 5.14
N ARG A 57 -14.25 1.68 5.20
CA ARG A 57 -14.37 2.87 6.05
C ARG A 57 -14.35 2.52 7.54
N HIS A 58 -15.13 1.53 7.94
CA HIS A 58 -15.18 1.09 9.34
C HIS A 58 -13.84 0.53 9.78
N ARG A 59 -13.24 -0.30 8.93
CA ARG A 59 -11.90 -0.86 9.15
C ARG A 59 -10.81 0.20 9.29
N SER A 60 -10.86 1.27 8.48
CA SER A 60 -9.90 2.38 8.62
C SER A 60 -10.01 3.09 9.97
N GLN A 61 -11.22 3.16 10.54
CA GLN A 61 -11.44 3.74 11.87
C GLN A 61 -10.94 2.80 12.97
N GLN A 62 -11.17 1.49 12.84
CA GLN A 62 -10.72 0.50 13.83
C GLN A 62 -9.19 0.39 13.92
N LEU A 63 -8.51 0.48 12.77
CA LEU A 63 -7.05 0.32 12.70
C LEU A 63 -6.28 1.65 12.81
N ASP A 64 -6.99 2.78 12.96
CA ASP A 64 -6.43 4.14 12.92
C ASP A 64 -5.49 4.40 11.72
N ILE A 65 -5.88 3.88 10.55
CA ILE A 65 -5.13 4.02 9.29
C ILE A 65 -5.99 4.76 8.28
N SER A 66 -5.41 5.72 7.57
CA SER A 66 -6.15 6.42 6.51
C SER A 66 -6.70 5.45 5.45
N ARG A 67 -7.94 5.66 5.01
CA ARG A 67 -8.62 4.82 4.01
C ARG A 67 -7.77 4.59 2.75
N THR A 68 -7.05 5.62 2.31
CA THR A 68 -6.16 5.54 1.13
C THR A 68 -4.97 4.62 1.36
N SER A 69 -4.41 4.61 2.57
CA SER A 69 -3.32 3.71 2.94
C SER A 69 -3.80 2.27 3.08
N LEU A 70 -4.96 2.06 3.72
CA LEU A 70 -5.61 0.76 3.80
C LEU A 70 -5.85 0.17 2.40
N MET A 71 -6.40 0.95 1.46
CA MET A 71 -6.60 0.51 0.07
C MET A 71 -5.28 0.16 -0.63
N ARG A 72 -4.19 0.88 -0.35
CA ARG A 72 -2.86 0.56 -0.91
C ARG A 72 -2.33 -0.74 -0.33
N ILE A 73 -2.50 -0.98 0.97
CA ILE A 73 -2.10 -2.23 1.63
C ILE A 73 -2.86 -3.40 1.00
N SER A 74 -4.19 -3.32 0.93
CA SER A 74 -5.01 -4.37 0.31
C SER A 74 -4.60 -4.68 -1.13
N ARG A 75 -4.35 -3.65 -1.95
CA ARG A 75 -4.03 -3.83 -3.38
C ARG A 75 -2.61 -4.35 -3.65
N LYS A 76 -1.64 -4.00 -2.80
CA LYS A 76 -0.21 -4.26 -3.07
C LYS A 76 0.36 -5.41 -2.25
N ASP A 77 -0.11 -5.59 -1.01
CA ASP A 77 0.40 -6.61 -0.11
C ASP A 77 -0.53 -7.82 -0.03
N LEU A 78 -1.85 -7.61 -0.10
CA LEU A 78 -2.85 -8.69 -0.04
C LEU A 78 -3.37 -9.10 -1.43
N ALA A 79 -2.99 -8.40 -2.49
CA ALA A 79 -3.46 -8.59 -3.86
C ALA A 79 -5.01 -8.59 -4.04
N MET A 80 -5.75 -8.04 -3.08
CA MET A 80 -7.21 -8.03 -3.04
C MET A 80 -7.78 -6.71 -3.58
N LYS A 81 -8.92 -6.75 -4.26
CA LYS A 81 -9.64 -5.54 -4.68
C LYS A 81 -10.57 -5.07 -3.55
N PRO A 82 -10.59 -3.77 -3.20
CA PRO A 82 -11.41 -3.26 -2.11
C PRO A 82 -12.92 -3.54 -2.22
N TYR A 83 -13.46 -3.76 -3.42
CA TYR A 83 -14.88 -4.07 -3.62
C TYR A 83 -15.21 -5.54 -3.35
N GLU A 84 -14.23 -6.45 -3.35
CA GLU A 84 -14.45 -7.88 -3.02
C GLU A 84 -14.83 -8.04 -1.55
N VAL A 85 -14.21 -7.23 -0.68
CA VAL A 85 -14.58 -7.07 0.74
C VAL A 85 -16.00 -6.51 0.90
N GLN A 86 -16.39 -5.58 0.03
CA GLN A 86 -17.72 -4.95 0.07
C GLN A 86 -18.82 -5.88 -0.45
N LEU A 87 -18.54 -6.70 -1.45
CA LEU A 87 -19.51 -7.64 -2.01
C LEU A 87 -19.92 -8.71 -0.97
N ALA A 88 -18.96 -9.22 -0.20
CA ALA A 88 -19.22 -10.15 0.89
C ALA A 88 -20.10 -9.52 2.00
N HIS A 89 -19.87 -8.23 2.30
CA HIS A 89 -20.74 -7.48 3.22
C HIS A 89 -22.17 -7.40 2.74
N ASN A 90 -22.35 -6.97 1.50
CA ASN A 90 -23.67 -6.74 0.95
C ASN A 90 -24.45 -8.06 0.94
N MET A 91 -23.86 -9.17 0.50
CA MET A 91 -24.52 -10.48 0.51
C MET A 91 -24.95 -10.93 1.91
N HIS A 92 -24.09 -10.74 2.91
CA HIS A 92 -24.43 -11.07 4.30
C HIS A 92 -25.54 -10.17 4.86
N TYR A 93 -25.47 -8.88 4.57
CA TYR A 93 -26.46 -7.88 4.97
C TYR A 93 -27.85 -8.19 4.36
N TRP A 94 -27.91 -8.42 3.05
CA TRP A 94 -29.14 -8.83 2.36
C TRP A 94 -29.68 -10.17 2.88
N SER A 95 -28.80 -11.10 3.29
CA SER A 95 -29.19 -12.38 3.89
C SER A 95 -29.83 -12.25 5.27
N GLN A 96 -29.36 -11.30 6.10
CA GLN A 96 -29.86 -11.13 7.47
C GLN A 96 -31.09 -10.24 7.52
N GLU A 97 -31.18 -9.20 6.68
CA GLU A 97 -32.27 -8.23 6.75
C GLU A 97 -33.50 -8.58 5.89
N ASN A 98 -33.35 -9.37 4.83
CA ASN A 98 -34.47 -9.72 3.94
C ASN A 98 -34.52 -11.23 3.61
N PRO A 99 -34.77 -12.09 4.61
CA PRO A 99 -34.75 -13.56 4.44
C PRO A 99 -35.84 -14.08 3.48
N GLN A 100 -36.89 -13.30 3.23
CA GLN A 100 -37.98 -13.65 2.33
C GLN A 100 -37.56 -13.66 0.85
N TRP A 101 -36.58 -12.86 0.44
CA TRP A 101 -36.13 -12.76 -0.96
C TRP A 101 -35.14 -13.86 -1.38
N MET A 102 -34.61 -14.63 -0.42
CA MET A 102 -33.70 -15.76 -0.69
C MET A 102 -34.39 -17.11 -0.84
N ARG A 103 -35.71 -17.21 -0.63
CA ARG A 103 -36.46 -18.47 -0.81
C ARG A 103 -36.91 -18.73 -2.25
N THR A 104 -36.71 -17.76 -3.13
CA THR A 104 -37.26 -17.75 -4.49
C THR A 104 -36.20 -17.82 -5.59
N LEU A 105 -34.95 -18.15 -5.25
CA LEU A 105 -33.86 -18.49 -6.19
C LEU A 105 -33.49 -19.96 -6.00
#